data_AF-A0A438GDW1-F1
#
_entry.id   AF-A0A438GDW1-F1
#
_cell.length_a   1.000
_cell.length_b   1.000
_cell.length_c   1.000
_cell.angle_alpha   90.00
_cell.angle_beta   90.00
_cell.angle_gamma   90.00
#
_symmetry.space_group_name_H-M   'P 1'
#
loop_
_entity.id
_entity.type
_entity.pdbx_description
1 polymer ?
#
loop_
_entity_poly.entity_id
_entity_poly.type
_entity_poly.pdbx_seq_one_letter_code
_entity_poly.pdbx_strand_id
1 'polypeptide(L)'
;MCQNISLQHFSICSQPGLICWEGSCHAVLLRKLEIALKDHQGDEAWETFKDIKRLYGFPSHSLVSRLITELSYSLNPCWLQKACDLVYSILKEKSDLLHSDSLTKLYLSLSRAQMPIPASMILRLML
;
A
#
# COMPACT_ATOMS: atom_id res chain seq x y z
N MET A 1 -26.41 9.87 57.17
CA MET A 1 -26.07 10.97 56.25
C MET A 1 -25.04 10.45 55.27
N CYS A 2 -25.43 10.36 54.00
CA CYS A 2 -24.65 9.84 52.88
C CYS A 2 -23.73 10.92 52.31
N GLN A 3 -22.50 10.59 51.94
CA GLN A 3 -21.59 11.41 51.11
C GLN A 3 -20.36 10.54 50.77
N ASN A 4 -19.72 10.57 49.61
CA ASN A 4 -20.03 11.00 48.24
C ASN A 4 -18.87 10.40 47.41
N ILE A 5 -19.17 9.68 46.34
CA ILE A 5 -18.15 9.06 45.46
C ILE A 5 -17.60 10.16 44.55
N SER A 6 -16.31 10.49 44.67
CA SER A 6 -15.60 11.27 43.65
C SER A 6 -14.66 10.36 42.85
N LEU A 7 -15.07 10.09 41.61
CA LEU A 7 -14.25 9.47 40.57
C LEU A 7 -13.07 10.39 40.25
N GLN A 8 -11.86 10.01 40.66
CA GLN A 8 -10.65 10.66 40.19
C GLN A 8 -10.33 10.15 38.79
N HIS A 9 -10.45 11.07 37.84
CA HIS A 9 -10.13 10.94 36.42
C HIS A 9 -8.63 10.65 36.25
N PHE A 10 -8.27 9.41 35.90
CA PHE A 10 -6.92 9.09 35.48
C PHE A 10 -6.67 9.69 34.08
N SER A 11 -6.11 10.89 34.04
CA SER A 11 -5.50 11.45 32.82
C SER A 11 -4.15 10.78 32.59
N ILE A 12 -4.12 9.78 31.71
CA ILE A 12 -2.87 9.20 31.20
C ILE A 12 -2.31 10.15 30.16
N CYS A 13 -1.40 11.05 30.56
CA CYS A 13 -0.51 11.74 29.63
C CYS A 13 0.55 10.71 29.18
N SER A 14 0.19 9.89 28.20
CA SER A 14 1.09 8.89 27.62
C SER A 14 2.06 9.63 26.71
N GLN A 15 3.22 10.01 27.26
CA GLN A 15 4.42 10.20 26.45
C GLN A 15 4.73 8.82 25.86
N PRO A 16 4.65 8.59 24.54
CA PRO A 16 5.03 7.30 23.97
C PRO A 16 6.55 7.23 24.04
N GLY A 17 7.04 6.61 25.11
CA GLY A 17 8.41 6.15 25.18
C GLY A 17 8.70 5.31 23.94
N LEU A 18 9.78 5.65 23.26
CA LEU A 18 10.31 4.99 22.08
C LEU A 18 10.88 3.63 22.51
N ILE A 19 9.98 2.69 22.82
CA ILE A 19 10.34 1.30 23.06
C ILE A 19 10.63 0.70 21.68
N CYS A 20 11.77 0.01 21.53
CA CYS A 20 12.26 -0.59 20.30
C CYS A 20 11.34 -1.71 19.78
N TRP A 21 10.16 -1.35 19.28
CA TRP A 21 9.20 -2.21 18.57
C TRP A 21 9.29 -2.04 17.06
N GLU A 22 10.01 -1.03 16.58
CA GLU A 22 10.10 -0.59 15.18
C GLU A 22 10.43 -1.72 14.19
N GLY A 23 11.38 -2.60 14.55
CA GLY A 23 11.73 -3.74 13.72
C GLY A 23 10.68 -4.87 13.73
N SER A 24 10.00 -5.06 14.87
CA SER A 24 8.95 -6.06 15.00
C SER A 24 7.66 -5.65 14.27
N CYS A 25 7.30 -4.36 14.31
CA CYS A 25 6.11 -3.86 13.62
C CYS A 25 6.32 -3.79 12.10
N HIS A 26 7.53 -3.45 11.63
CA HIS A 26 7.83 -3.51 10.19
C HIS A 26 7.69 -4.93 9.63
N ALA A 27 8.32 -5.92 10.27
CA ALA A 27 8.24 -7.32 9.83
C ALA A 27 6.81 -7.87 9.89
N VAL A 28 6.04 -7.51 10.92
CA VAL A 28 4.62 -7.88 11.05
C VAL A 28 3.78 -7.28 9.92
N LEU A 29 3.98 -5.99 9.60
CA LEU A 29 3.26 -5.33 8.50
C LEU A 29 3.62 -5.94 7.13
N LEU A 30 4.92 -6.24 6.88
CA LEU A 30 5.34 -6.92 5.66
C LEU A 30 4.69 -8.30 5.53
N ARG A 31 4.69 -9.10 6.61
CA ARG A 31 4.02 -10.41 6.62
C ARG A 31 2.52 -10.28 6.39
N LYS A 32 1.88 -9.27 7.00
CA LYS A 32 0.45 -9.00 6.80
C LYS A 32 0.15 -8.66 5.35
N LEU A 33 0.97 -7.82 4.71
CA LEU A 33 0.86 -7.50 3.29
C LEU A 33 1.04 -8.76 2.44
N GLU A 34 2.04 -9.59 2.73
CA GLU A 34 2.26 -10.85 1.99
C GLU A 34 1.06 -11.79 2.02
N ILE A 35 0.42 -11.91 3.19
CA ILE A 35 -0.78 -12.73 3.40
C ILE A 35 -1.97 -12.13 2.64
N ALA A 36 -2.25 -10.83 2.80
CA ALA A 36 -3.34 -10.16 2.08
C ALA A 36 -3.19 -10.29 0.56
N LEU A 37 -1.96 -10.20 0.04
CA LEU A 37 -1.65 -10.43 -1.37
C LEU A 37 -1.72 -11.91 -1.80
N LYS A 38 -1.64 -12.88 -0.88
CA LYS A 38 -1.85 -14.31 -1.19
C LYS A 38 -3.34 -14.64 -1.21
N ASP A 39 -4.10 -14.00 -0.33
CA ASP A 39 -5.53 -14.22 -0.15
C ASP A 39 -6.38 -13.33 -1.08
N HIS A 40 -5.75 -12.63 -2.02
CA HIS A 40 -6.38 -11.68 -2.97
C HIS A 40 -7.25 -10.61 -2.28
N GLN A 41 -6.89 -10.21 -1.06
CA GLN A 41 -7.56 -9.18 -0.28
C GLN A 41 -7.03 -7.79 -0.66
N GLY A 42 -7.46 -7.28 -1.82
CA GLY A 42 -6.96 -6.01 -2.39
C GLY A 42 -7.08 -4.80 -1.47
N ASP A 43 -8.20 -4.66 -0.74
CA ASP A 43 -8.41 -3.60 0.24
C ASP A 43 -7.38 -3.65 1.38
N GLU A 44 -7.28 -4.81 2.03
CA GLU A 44 -6.36 -5.02 3.16
C GLU A 44 -4.90 -4.85 2.74
N ALA A 45 -4.54 -5.36 1.56
CA ALA A 45 -3.22 -5.20 0.97
C ALA A 45 -2.89 -3.72 0.72
N TRP A 46 -3.84 -2.95 0.18
CA TRP A 46 -3.64 -1.53 -0.09
C TRP A 46 -3.49 -0.70 1.19
N GLU A 47 -4.34 -0.93 2.19
CA GLU A 47 -4.25 -0.23 3.47
C GLU A 47 -2.94 -0.57 4.20
N THR A 48 -2.58 -1.85 4.26
CA THR A 48 -1.31 -2.28 4.86
C THR A 48 -0.10 -1.71 4.11
N PHE A 49 -0.14 -1.65 2.77
CA PHE A 49 0.91 -1.02 1.98
C PHE A 49 1.05 0.48 2.29
N LYS A 50 -0.04 1.23 2.42
CA LYS A 50 0.02 2.66 2.76
C LYS A 50 0.68 2.88 4.11
N ASP A 51 0.38 2.04 5.10
CA ASP A 51 1.01 2.10 6.41
C ASP A 51 2.51 1.81 6.31
N ILE A 52 2.91 0.78 5.57
CA ILE A 52 4.33 0.49 5.31
C ILE A 52 5.00 1.67 4.62
N LYS A 53 4.41 2.20 3.55
CA LYS A 53 4.98 3.33 2.78
C LYS A 53 5.17 4.56 3.66
N ARG A 54 4.18 4.90 4.50
CA ARG A 54 4.22 6.07 5.38
C ARG A 54 5.29 5.94 6.47
N LEU A 55 5.45 4.75 7.05
CA LEU A 55 6.31 4.54 8.21
C LEU A 55 7.74 4.17 7.83
N TYR A 56 7.92 3.38 6.77
CA TYR A 56 9.19 2.73 6.41
C TYR A 56 9.63 3.00 4.97
N GLY A 57 8.81 3.69 4.17
CA GLY A 57 9.04 3.85 2.73
C GLY A 57 8.62 2.61 1.93
N PHE A 58 9.05 2.55 0.67
CA PHE A 58 8.64 1.46 -0.22
C PHE A 58 9.20 0.10 0.24
N PRO A 59 8.36 -0.95 0.25
CA PRO A 59 8.82 -2.31 0.49
C PRO A 59 9.67 -2.82 -0.70
N SER A 60 10.12 -4.08 -0.61
CA SER A 60 10.91 -4.71 -1.66
C SER A 60 10.24 -4.67 -3.04
N HIS A 61 11.05 -4.64 -4.09
CA HIS A 61 10.59 -4.68 -5.49
C HIS A 61 9.58 -5.82 -5.74
N SER A 62 9.82 -7.02 -5.17
CA SER A 62 8.92 -8.17 -5.34
C SER A 62 7.52 -7.91 -4.78
N LEU A 63 7.42 -7.29 -3.60
CA LEU A 63 6.14 -6.95 -2.98
C LEU A 63 5.42 -5.84 -3.74
N VAL A 64 6.16 -4.81 -4.17
CA VAL A 64 5.61 -3.73 -4.98
C VAL A 64 5.07 -4.26 -6.31
N SER A 65 5.83 -5.10 -7.01
CA SER A 65 5.39 -5.71 -8.28
C SER A 65 4.17 -6.61 -8.10
N ARG A 66 4.09 -7.38 -7.01
CA ARG A 66 2.89 -8.18 -6.68
C ARG A 66 1.69 -7.30 -6.39
N LEU A 67 1.86 -6.23 -5.60
CA LEU A 67 0.79 -5.29 -5.32
C LEU A 67 0.26 -4.63 -6.60
N ILE A 68 1.14 -4.11 -7.46
CA ILE A 68 0.72 -3.54 -8.77
C ILE A 68 -0.06 -4.57 -9.57
N THR A 69 0.40 -5.83 -9.59
CA THR A 69 -0.28 -6.92 -10.30
C THR A 69 -1.67 -7.21 -9.73
N GLU A 70 -1.82 -7.34 -8.41
CA GLU A 70 -3.11 -7.56 -7.75
C GLU A 70 -4.09 -6.42 -8.06
N LEU A 71 -3.64 -5.16 -7.96
CA LEU A 71 -4.48 -4.01 -8.29
C LEU A 71 -4.86 -3.98 -9.78
N SER A 72 -3.94 -4.38 -10.66
CA SER A 72 -4.13 -4.40 -12.12
C SER A 72 -5.18 -5.41 -12.56
N TYR A 73 -5.31 -6.55 -11.88
CA TYR A 73 -6.30 -7.56 -12.25
C TYR A 73 -7.70 -7.28 -11.70
N SER A 74 -7.85 -6.23 -10.88
CA SER A 74 -9.17 -5.79 -10.45
C SER A 74 -10.04 -5.33 -11.62
N LEU A 75 -11.33 -5.66 -11.56
CA LEU A 75 -12.33 -5.19 -12.54
C LEU A 75 -12.79 -3.76 -12.26
N ASN A 76 -12.47 -3.20 -11.09
CA ASN A 76 -12.90 -1.87 -10.72
C ASN A 76 -11.90 -0.80 -11.23
N PRO A 77 -12.35 0.19 -12.02
CA PRO A 77 -11.49 1.28 -12.49
C PRO A 77 -10.75 2.05 -11.38
N CYS A 78 -11.34 2.14 -10.16
CA CYS A 78 -10.69 2.79 -9.02
C CYS A 78 -9.39 2.07 -8.61
N TRP A 79 -9.34 0.74 -8.70
CA TRP A 79 -8.15 -0.03 -8.38
C TRP A 79 -7.08 0.09 -9.46
N LEU A 80 -7.49 0.14 -10.73
CA LEU A 80 -6.58 0.43 -11.84
C LEU A 80 -5.95 1.82 -11.70
N GLN A 81 -6.73 2.83 -11.32
CA GLN A 81 -6.21 4.17 -11.08
C GLN A 81 -5.20 4.18 -9.93
N LYS A 82 -5.49 3.50 -8.81
CA LYS A 82 -4.52 3.35 -7.71
C LYS A 82 -3.23 2.68 -8.14
N ALA A 83 -3.29 1.68 -9.03
CA ALA A 83 -2.10 1.04 -9.59
C ALA A 83 -1.27 2.03 -10.42
N CYS A 84 -1.92 2.86 -11.25
CA CYS A 84 -1.26 3.94 -11.99
C CYS A 84 -0.58 4.93 -11.04
N ASP A 85 -1.32 5.44 -10.05
CA ASP A 85 -0.81 6.43 -9.10
C ASP A 85 0.38 5.89 -8.30
N LEU A 86 0.34 4.59 -7.96
CA LEU A 86 1.45 3.89 -7.35
C LEU A 86 2.68 3.87 -8.27
N VAL A 87 2.52 3.51 -9.54
CA VAL A 87 3.62 3.52 -10.53
C VAL A 87 4.25 4.92 -10.64
N TYR A 88 3.44 5.98 -10.70
CA TYR A 88 3.97 7.35 -10.75
C TYR A 88 4.71 7.75 -9.47
N SER A 89 4.17 7.34 -8.32
CA SER A 89 4.83 7.59 -7.04
C SER A 89 6.21 6.91 -6.99
N ILE A 90 6.30 5.66 -7.46
CA ILE A 90 7.56 4.93 -7.53
C ILE A 90 8.52 5.59 -8.53
N LEU A 91 8.05 6.00 -9.71
CA LEU A 91 8.87 6.65 -10.72
C LEU A 91 9.55 7.93 -10.18
N LYS A 92 8.84 8.68 -9.33
CA LYS A 92 9.34 9.91 -8.72
C LYS A 92 10.34 9.66 -7.59
N GLU A 93 10.13 8.63 -6.80
CA GLU A 93 10.87 8.39 -5.56
C GLU A 93 11.98 7.35 -5.70
N LYS A 94 11.74 6.26 -6.46
CA LYS A 94 12.58 5.07 -6.50
C LYS A 94 12.32 4.21 -7.75
N SER A 95 12.76 4.70 -8.91
CA SER A 95 12.45 4.12 -10.23
C SER A 95 12.96 2.68 -10.43
N ASP A 96 13.98 2.26 -9.67
CA ASP A 96 14.53 0.90 -9.65
C ASP A 96 13.56 -0.17 -9.14
N LEU A 97 12.42 0.22 -8.56
CA LEU A 97 11.41 -0.73 -8.08
C LEU A 97 10.38 -1.16 -9.14
N LEU A 98 10.39 -0.56 -10.35
CA LEU A 98 9.42 -0.90 -11.40
C LEU A 98 9.90 -2.05 -12.27
N HIS A 99 9.04 -3.06 -12.45
CA HIS A 99 9.30 -4.20 -13.33
C HIS A 99 8.48 -4.09 -14.63
N SER A 100 9.10 -4.41 -15.76
CA SER A 100 8.41 -4.40 -17.07
C SER A 100 7.19 -5.32 -17.10
N ASP A 101 7.25 -6.48 -16.43
CA ASP A 101 6.13 -7.42 -16.37
C ASP A 101 4.89 -6.84 -15.65
N SER A 102 5.07 -6.15 -14.51
CA SER A 102 3.94 -5.54 -13.80
C SER A 102 3.38 -4.33 -14.54
N LEU A 103 4.23 -3.55 -15.22
CA LEU A 103 3.78 -2.47 -16.11
C LEU A 103 3.00 -3.01 -17.32
N THR A 104 3.43 -4.13 -17.90
CA THR A 104 2.73 -4.78 -19.02
C THR A 104 1.34 -5.23 -18.60
N LYS A 105 1.22 -5.89 -17.44
CA LYS A 105 -0.08 -6.33 -16.88
C LYS A 105 -1.01 -5.14 -16.63
N LEU A 106 -0.49 -4.05 -16.05
CA LEU A 106 -1.26 -2.83 -15.85
C LEU A 106 -1.72 -2.22 -17.18
N TYR A 107 -0.83 -2.08 -18.16
CA TYR A 107 -1.15 -1.57 -19.51
C TYR A 107 -2.27 -2.37 -20.19
N LEU A 108 -2.18 -3.70 -20.15
CA LEU A 108 -3.20 -4.58 -20.75
C LEU A 108 -4.54 -4.44 -20.03
N SER A 109 -4.54 -4.37 -18.70
CA SER A 109 -5.78 -4.17 -17.93
C SER A 109 -6.42 -2.81 -18.16
N LEU A 110 -5.63 -1.74 -18.27
CA LEU A 110 -6.13 -0.39 -18.60
C LEU A 110 -6.73 -0.36 -20.01
N SER A 111 -6.07 -1.01 -20.97
CA SER A 111 -6.56 -1.13 -22.35
C SER A 111 -7.90 -1.87 -22.38
N ARG A 112 -8.00 -2.99 -21.65
CA ARG A 112 -9.25 -3.77 -21.53
C ARG A 112 -10.37 -2.98 -20.85
N ALA A 113 -10.04 -2.16 -19.85
CA ALA A 113 -11.00 -1.29 -19.16
C ALA A 113 -11.38 -0.03 -19.96
N GLN A 114 -10.90 0.11 -21.19
CA GLN A 114 -11.11 1.30 -22.04
C GLN A 114 -10.66 2.60 -21.36
N MET A 115 -9.50 2.56 -20.69
CA MET A 115 -8.86 3.71 -20.06
C MET A 115 -7.63 4.16 -20.88
N PRO A 116 -7.81 4.79 -22.07
CA PRO A 116 -6.74 5.01 -23.04
C PRO A 116 -5.67 6.00 -22.55
N ILE A 117 -6.06 7.01 -21.78
CA ILE A 117 -5.13 8.02 -21.25
C ILE A 117 -4.09 7.35 -20.33
N PRO A 118 -4.47 6.71 -19.20
CA PRO A 118 -3.49 6.04 -18.34
C PRO A 118 -2.78 4.89 -19.05
N ALA A 119 -3.45 4.13 -19.93
CA ALA A 119 -2.79 3.10 -20.74
C ALA A 119 -1.64 3.67 -21.58
N SER A 120 -1.88 4.79 -22.29
CA SER A 120 -0.85 5.45 -23.09
C SER A 120 0.33 5.94 -22.24
N MET A 121 0.07 6.37 -21.01
CA MET A 121 1.11 6.86 -20.13
C MET A 121 1.98 5.72 -19.59
N ILE A 122 1.38 4.58 -19.20
CA ILE A 122 2.15 3.38 -18.80
C ILE A 122 2.97 2.87 -19.98
N LEU A 123 2.40 2.83 -21.19
CA LEU A 123 3.14 2.43 -22.39
C LEU A 123 4.39 3.31 -22.63
N ARG A 124 4.29 4.62 -22.43
CA ARG A 124 5.45 5.53 -22.53
C ARG A 124 6.53 5.29 -21.48
N LEU A 125 6.22 4.65 -20.35
CA LEU A 125 7.22 4.28 -19.34
C LEU A 125 7.97 3.00 -19.72
N MET A 126 7.42 2.19 -20.62
CA MET A 126 8.02 0.93 -21.07
C MET A 126 8.91 1.09 -22.31
N LEU A 127 8.73 2.18 -23.07
CA LEU A 127 9.46 2.51 -24.30
C LEU A 127 10.62 3.46 -24.01
#